data_AF-A0A1A9NE79-F1
#
_entry.id   AF-A0A1A9NE79-F1
#
_cell.length_a   1.000
_cell.length_b   1.000
_cell.length_c   1.000
_cell.angle_alpha   90.00
_cell.angle_beta   90.00
_cell.angle_gamma   90.00
#
_symmetry.space_group_name_H-M   'P 1'
#
loop_
_entity.id
_entity.type
_entity.pdbx_description
1 polymer ?
#
loop_
_entity_poly.entity_id
_entity_poly.type
_entity_poly.pdbx_seq_one_letter_code
_entity_poly.pdbx_strand_id
1 'polypeptide(L)'
;MAVVNAYLPQPSQLMFETEEGRKVADACIEFGGWHHRDKTLTPIQLSALLTMPGNPGLAWAMDSLAAAAEAGILDGDTFIGQLFASKEDVRACRLILRDTGADKWLNDRHFTALKKLGCAELDAVNYASIASFFDPAE
;
A
#
# COMPACT_ATOMS: atom_id res chain seq x y z
N MET A 1 -24.87 35.22 -9.44
CA MET A 1 -23.53 34.69 -9.79
C MET A 1 -23.43 33.31 -9.14
N ALA A 2 -23.41 32.24 -9.93
CA ALA A 2 -23.23 30.89 -9.39
C ALA A 2 -21.78 30.76 -8.91
N VAL A 3 -21.59 30.49 -7.62
CA VAL A 3 -20.29 30.17 -7.06
C VAL A 3 -19.90 28.82 -7.65
N VAL A 4 -18.99 28.83 -8.62
CA VAL A 4 -18.34 27.61 -9.07
C VAL A 4 -17.53 27.14 -7.87
N ASN A 5 -18.08 26.18 -7.12
CA ASN A 5 -17.29 25.40 -6.17
C ASN A 5 -16.22 24.71 -7.00
N ALA A 6 -15.04 25.32 -7.08
CA ALA A 6 -13.87 24.67 -7.62
C ALA A 6 -13.68 23.40 -6.80
N TYR A 7 -13.87 22.25 -7.43
CA TYR A 7 -13.58 20.96 -6.82
C TYR A 7 -12.10 20.97 -6.47
N LEU A 8 -11.80 21.07 -5.17
CA LEU A 8 -10.47 20.84 -4.65
C LEU A 8 -10.35 19.33 -4.46
N PRO A 9 -9.58 18.60 -5.29
CA PRO A 9 -9.36 17.18 -5.09
C PRO A 9 -8.73 17.00 -3.71
N GLN A 10 -9.45 16.34 -2.81
CA GLN A 10 -8.89 15.95 -1.52
C GLN A 10 -8.08 14.66 -1.72
N PRO A 11 -6.85 14.59 -1.18
CA PRO A 11 -6.09 13.35 -1.24
C PRO A 11 -6.91 12.25 -0.59
N SER A 12 -6.92 11.07 -1.21
CA SER A 12 -7.64 9.94 -0.66
C SER A 12 -7.12 9.60 0.74
N GLN A 13 -8.04 9.36 1.66
CA GLN A 13 -7.67 9.02 3.03
C GLN A 13 -7.09 7.60 3.07
N LEU A 14 -5.98 7.43 3.78
CA LEU A 14 -5.48 6.10 4.13
C LEU A 14 -6.28 5.56 5.32
N MET A 15 -6.28 4.24 5.49
CA MET A 15 -6.99 3.59 6.59
C MET A 15 -6.57 4.11 7.97
N PHE A 16 -5.33 4.57 8.13
CA PHE A 16 -4.84 5.15 9.39
C PHE A 16 -5.48 6.50 9.78
N GLU A 17 -6.15 7.15 8.83
CA GLU A 17 -6.68 8.50 8.98
C GLU A 17 -8.17 8.50 9.33
N THR A 18 -8.85 7.36 9.17
CA THR A 18 -10.26 7.18 9.55
C THR A 18 -10.38 6.48 10.91
N GLU A 19 -11.50 6.63 11.61
CA GLU A 19 -11.71 5.94 12.89
C GLU A 19 -11.85 4.43 12.69
N GLU A 20 -12.65 4.02 11.71
CA GLU A 20 -12.88 2.62 11.36
C GLU A 20 -11.61 1.95 10.85
N GLY A 21 -10.87 2.64 9.97
CA GLY A 21 -9.61 2.12 9.42
C GLY A 21 -8.52 2.00 10.48
N ARG A 22 -8.48 2.86 11.50
CA ARG A 22 -7.56 2.71 12.64
C ARG A 22 -7.81 1.45 13.45
N LYS A 23 -9.09 1.09 13.69
CA LYS A 23 -9.44 -0.16 14.39
C LYS A 23 -8.95 -1.38 13.60
N VAL A 24 -9.08 -1.33 12.28
CA VAL A 24 -8.58 -2.38 11.39
C VAL A 24 -7.04 -2.42 11.37
N ALA A 25 -6.39 -1.26 11.31
CA ALA A 25 -4.93 -1.12 11.35
C ALA A 25 -4.33 -1.68 12.64
N ASP A 26 -4.92 -1.36 13.79
CA ASP A 26 -4.48 -1.86 15.09
C ASP A 26 -4.57 -3.40 15.18
N ALA A 27 -5.58 -4.01 14.53
CA ALA A 27 -5.69 -5.47 14.44
C ALA A 27 -4.66 -6.09 13.49
N CYS A 28 -4.13 -5.33 12.53
CA CYS A 28 -3.13 -5.81 11.57
C CYS A 28 -1.69 -5.58 12.05
N ILE A 29 -1.49 -4.72 13.05
CA ILE A 29 -0.15 -4.23 13.44
C ILE A 29 0.76 -5.36 13.95
N GLU A 30 0.18 -6.43 14.49
CA GLU A 30 0.93 -7.62 14.93
C GLU A 30 1.63 -8.35 13.77
N PHE A 31 1.15 -8.15 12.53
CA PHE A 31 1.74 -8.68 11.30
C PHE A 31 2.73 -7.70 10.66
N GLY A 32 3.12 -6.64 11.36
CA GLY A 32 3.96 -5.57 10.81
C GLY A 32 3.18 -4.59 9.92
N GLY A 33 3.88 -3.62 9.33
CA GLY A 33 3.31 -2.53 8.53
C GLY A 33 3.61 -1.16 9.13
N TRP A 34 2.83 -0.17 8.69
CA TRP A 34 3.02 1.21 9.11
C TRP A 34 2.42 1.48 10.50
N HIS A 35 3.26 1.91 11.44
CA HIS A 35 2.83 2.39 12.75
C HIS A 35 2.53 3.88 12.67
N HIS A 36 1.25 4.23 12.53
CA HIS A 36 0.85 5.63 12.31
C HIS A 36 1.22 6.57 13.46
N ARG A 37 1.22 6.09 14.71
CA ARG A 37 1.57 6.90 15.89
C ARG A 37 3.07 7.17 15.96
N ASP A 38 3.87 6.11 15.85
CA ASP A 38 5.31 6.16 16.06
C ASP A 38 6.07 6.56 14.78
N LYS A 39 5.37 6.61 13.64
CA LYS A 39 5.92 6.93 12.32
C LYS A 39 7.06 6.00 11.94
N THR A 40 6.89 4.71 12.25
CA THR A 40 7.86 3.65 11.95
C THR A 40 7.25 2.62 11.02
N LEU A 41 8.12 1.94 10.27
CA LEU A 41 7.74 0.81 9.42
C LEU A 41 8.37 -0.46 9.97
N THR A 42 7.53 -1.47 10.18
CA THR A 42 7.96 -2.84 10.50
C THR A 42 7.67 -3.72 9.27
N PRO A 43 8.56 -4.64 8.87
CA PRO A 43 8.31 -5.50 7.73
C PRO A 43 7.02 -6.34 7.88
N ILE A 44 6.20 -6.35 6.83
CA ILE A 44 4.88 -6.98 6.82
C ILE A 44 4.99 -8.49 6.57
N GLN A 45 4.36 -9.28 7.45
CA GLN A 45 4.14 -10.73 7.34
C GLN A 45 2.79 -10.99 6.66
N LEU A 46 2.69 -10.62 5.38
CA LEU A 46 1.44 -10.62 4.63
C LEU A 46 0.84 -12.01 4.47
N SER A 47 1.68 -13.03 4.27
CA SER A 47 1.26 -14.43 4.19
C SER A 47 0.49 -14.88 5.43
N ALA A 48 0.96 -14.49 6.62
CA ALA A 48 0.28 -14.76 7.88
C ALA A 48 -1.04 -13.98 8.00
N LEU A 49 -1.04 -12.68 7.67
CA LEU A 49 -2.24 -11.84 7.68
C LEU A 49 -3.36 -12.41 6.78
N LEU A 50 -2.99 -12.94 5.61
CA LEU A 50 -3.94 -13.53 4.66
C LEU A 50 -4.70 -14.76 5.20
N THR A 51 -4.19 -15.42 6.24
CA THR A 51 -4.88 -16.56 6.86
C THR A 51 -6.07 -16.12 7.72
N MET A 52 -6.17 -14.83 8.08
CA MET A 52 -7.27 -14.31 8.87
C MET A 52 -8.54 -14.14 8.04
N PRO A 53 -9.71 -14.52 8.58
CA PRO A 53 -10.99 -14.23 7.95
C PRO A 53 -11.22 -12.72 7.81
N GLY A 54 -11.62 -12.27 6.61
CA GLY A 54 -11.93 -10.86 6.36
C GLY A 54 -10.72 -9.93 6.40
N ASN A 55 -9.51 -10.46 6.21
CA ASN A 55 -8.28 -9.66 6.27
C ASN A 55 -8.28 -8.52 5.24
N PRO A 56 -7.73 -7.35 5.60
CA PRO A 56 -7.59 -6.21 4.70
C PRO A 56 -6.25 -6.24 3.93
N GLY A 57 -5.71 -7.41 3.58
CA GLY A 57 -4.31 -7.57 3.16
C GLY A 57 -3.84 -6.61 2.07
N LEU A 58 -4.67 -6.38 1.04
CA LEU A 58 -4.37 -5.40 -0.02
C LEU A 58 -4.27 -3.97 0.53
N ALA A 59 -5.31 -3.53 1.25
CA ALA A 59 -5.37 -2.17 1.78
C ALA A 59 -4.24 -1.95 2.80
N TRP A 60 -4.00 -2.92 3.68
CA TRP A 60 -2.92 -2.87 4.65
C TRP A 60 -1.55 -2.67 4.02
N ALA A 61 -1.22 -3.49 3.02
CA ALA A 61 0.08 -3.42 2.35
C ALA A 61 0.25 -2.10 1.57
N MET A 62 -0.76 -1.70 0.80
CA MET A 62 -0.67 -0.52 -0.06
C MET A 62 -0.73 0.79 0.72
N ASP A 63 -1.58 0.88 1.75
CA ASP A 63 -1.64 2.06 2.61
C ASP A 63 -0.36 2.18 3.44
N SER A 64 0.21 1.07 3.92
CA SER A 64 1.50 1.07 4.61
C SER A 64 2.64 1.52 3.72
N LEU A 65 2.69 1.04 2.46
CA LEU A 65 3.63 1.50 1.44
C LEU A 65 3.50 3.00 1.22
N ALA A 66 2.27 3.49 1.03
CA ALA A 66 2.04 4.90 0.75
C ALA A 66 2.45 5.80 1.92
N ALA A 67 2.05 5.44 3.14
CA ALA A 67 2.40 6.19 4.33
C ALA A 67 3.93 6.20 4.59
N ALA A 68 4.61 5.07 4.41
CA ALA A 68 6.05 4.98 4.61
C ALA A 68 6.85 5.71 3.52
N ALA A 69 6.39 5.67 2.27
CA ALA A 69 6.97 6.45 1.17
C ALA A 69 6.75 7.96 1.37
N GLU A 70 5.60 8.38 1.88
CA GLU A 70 5.33 9.78 2.22
C GLU A 70 6.18 10.28 3.39
N ALA A 71 6.44 9.41 4.38
CA ALA A 71 7.34 9.70 5.48
C ALA A 71 8.82 9.68 5.08
N GLY A 72 9.16 9.27 3.86
CA GLY A 72 10.54 9.19 3.36
C GLY A 72 11.38 8.08 4.00
N ILE A 73 10.72 7.06 4.56
CA ILE A 73 11.39 5.91 5.19
C ILE A 73 11.77 4.86 4.16
N LEU A 74 10.96 4.71 3.10
CA LEU A 74 11.24 3.78 2.02
C LEU A 74 12.29 4.32 1.07
N ASP A 75 13.27 3.48 0.75
CA ASP A 75 14.30 3.72 -0.24
C ASP A 75 13.94 3.00 -1.56
N GLY A 76 14.01 3.69 -2.70
CA GLY A 76 13.54 3.18 -3.98
C GLY A 76 14.20 1.87 -4.44
N ASP A 77 15.46 1.62 -4.06
CA ASP A 77 16.19 0.42 -4.48
C ASP A 77 15.94 -0.76 -3.52
N THR A 78 15.58 -0.49 -2.26
CA THR A 78 15.48 -1.50 -1.21
C THR A 78 14.11 -1.61 -0.55
N PHE A 79 13.10 -0.86 -1.02
CA PHE A 79 11.79 -0.77 -0.38
C PHE A 79 11.10 -2.13 -0.20
N ILE A 80 11.30 -3.08 -1.13
CA ILE A 80 10.69 -4.41 -1.04
C ILE A 80 11.16 -5.12 0.24
N GLY A 81 12.47 -5.06 0.53
CA GLY A 81 13.05 -5.67 1.73
C GLY A 81 12.77 -4.89 3.01
N GLN A 82 12.41 -3.60 2.91
CA GLN A 82 11.97 -2.79 4.05
C GLN A 82 10.49 -3.02 4.37
N LEU A 83 9.67 -3.23 3.34
CA LEU A 83 8.22 -3.33 3.44
C LEU A 83 7.76 -4.75 3.80
N PHE A 84 8.43 -5.80 3.32
CA PHE A 84 8.01 -7.18 3.51
C PHE A 84 9.01 -7.99 4.32
N ALA A 85 8.51 -8.85 5.21
CA ALA A 85 9.34 -9.65 6.11
C ALA A 85 10.06 -10.79 5.37
N SER A 86 9.50 -11.30 4.28
CA SER A 86 10.06 -12.41 3.52
C SER A 86 9.72 -12.36 2.02
N LYS A 87 10.44 -13.16 1.21
CA LYS A 87 10.11 -13.36 -0.22
C LYS A 87 8.73 -13.99 -0.42
N GLU A 88 8.22 -14.74 0.57
CA GLU A 88 6.87 -15.31 0.53
C GLU A 88 5.81 -14.22 0.64
N ASP A 89 6.02 -13.23 1.51
CA ASP A 89 5.10 -12.10 1.67
C ASP A 89 5.03 -11.22 0.41
N VAL A 90 6.17 -11.05 -0.27
CA VAL A 90 6.22 -10.37 -1.58
C VAL A 90 5.38 -11.14 -2.60
N ARG A 91 5.54 -12.47 -2.67
CA ARG A 91 4.74 -13.32 -3.58
C ARG A 91 3.25 -13.25 -3.24
N ALA A 92 2.90 -13.27 -1.96
CA ALA A 92 1.52 -13.10 -1.49
C ALA A 92 0.95 -11.76 -1.94
N CYS A 93 1.70 -10.66 -1.78
CA CYS A 93 1.28 -9.33 -2.22
C CYS A 93 0.99 -9.32 -3.72
N ARG A 94 1.89 -9.89 -4.52
CA ARG A 94 1.72 -10.01 -5.98
C ARG A 94 0.44 -10.74 -6.37
N LEU A 95 0.15 -11.85 -5.71
CA LEU A 95 -1.07 -12.62 -5.97
C LEU A 95 -2.31 -11.79 -5.67
N ILE A 96 -2.37 -11.13 -4.51
CA ILE A 96 -3.50 -10.25 -4.18
C ILE A 96 -3.65 -9.11 -5.20
N LEU A 97 -2.56 -8.46 -5.60
CA LEU A 97 -2.58 -7.38 -6.58
C LEU A 97 -3.14 -7.85 -7.92
N ARG A 98 -2.67 -9.00 -8.41
CA ARG A 98 -3.15 -9.60 -9.67
C ARG A 98 -4.62 -10.01 -9.58
N ASP A 99 -5.01 -10.64 -8.48
CA ASP A 99 -6.34 -11.22 -8.29
C ASP A 99 -7.40 -10.15 -7.98
N THR A 100 -6.98 -8.93 -7.59
CA THR A 100 -7.86 -7.76 -7.44
C THR A 100 -8.54 -7.37 -8.76
N GLY A 101 -7.93 -7.72 -9.91
CA GLY A 101 -8.46 -7.44 -11.24
C GLY A 101 -8.27 -5.99 -11.70
N ALA A 102 -8.60 -5.75 -12.96
CA ALA A 102 -8.43 -4.44 -13.61
C ALA A 102 -9.48 -3.39 -13.19
N ASP A 103 -10.55 -3.81 -12.52
CA ASP A 103 -11.67 -2.93 -12.15
C ASP A 103 -11.34 -2.01 -10.97
N LYS A 104 -10.31 -2.34 -10.19
CA LYS A 104 -9.90 -1.56 -9.02
C LYS A 104 -8.73 -0.64 -9.36
N TRP A 105 -9.06 0.64 -9.45
CA TRP A 105 -8.11 1.71 -9.73
C TRP A 105 -7.16 1.93 -8.56
N LEU A 106 -5.92 2.32 -8.90
CA LEU A 106 -4.96 2.79 -7.92
C LEU A 106 -5.43 4.10 -7.31
N ASN A 107 -5.35 4.16 -5.99
CA ASN A 107 -5.55 5.40 -5.25
C ASN A 107 -4.39 6.37 -5.58
N ASP A 108 -4.68 7.67 -5.69
CA ASP A 108 -3.70 8.72 -6.01
C ASP A 108 -2.46 8.68 -5.11
N ARG A 109 -2.62 8.36 -3.81
CA ARG A 109 -1.50 8.23 -2.86
C ARG A 109 -0.67 6.99 -3.13
N HIS A 110 -1.30 5.87 -3.47
CA HIS A 110 -0.60 4.63 -3.82
C HIS A 110 0.20 4.84 -5.11
N PHE A 111 -0.42 5.46 -6.11
CA PHE A 111 0.24 5.82 -7.35
C PHE A 111 1.43 6.76 -7.13
N THR A 112 1.25 7.81 -6.33
CA THR A 112 2.31 8.77 -6.01
C THR A 112 3.48 8.10 -5.27
N ALA A 113 3.18 7.21 -4.32
CA ALA A 113 4.19 6.45 -3.62
C ALA A 113 4.98 5.52 -4.55
N LEU A 114 4.29 4.77 -5.43
CA LEU A 114 4.94 3.90 -6.41
C LEU A 114 5.84 4.70 -7.37
N LYS A 115 5.40 5.88 -7.83
CA LYS A 115 6.23 6.77 -8.65
C LYS A 115 7.51 7.21 -7.93
N LYS A 116 7.43 7.53 -6.64
CA LYS A 116 8.63 7.86 -5.83
C LYS A 116 9.58 6.68 -5.69
N LEU A 117 9.05 5.46 -5.68
CA LEU A 117 9.82 4.23 -5.55
C LEU A 117 10.35 3.69 -6.90
N GLY A 118 10.23 4.44 -8.00
CA GLY A 118 10.81 4.07 -9.29
C GLY A 118 9.83 3.49 -10.31
N CYS A 119 8.52 3.44 -10.02
CA CYS A 119 7.48 2.98 -10.95
C CYS A 119 7.09 4.08 -11.97
N ALA A 120 8.04 4.89 -12.43
CA ALA A 120 7.76 6.07 -13.26
C ALA A 120 7.32 5.72 -14.69
N GLU A 121 7.76 4.58 -15.22
CA GLU A 121 7.53 4.14 -16.61
C GLU A 121 6.38 3.12 -16.77
N LEU A 122 5.84 2.61 -15.66
CA LEU A 122 4.76 1.63 -15.68
C LEU A 122 3.41 2.35 -15.83
N ASP A 123 2.54 1.81 -16.68
CA ASP A 123 1.14 2.24 -16.80
C ASP A 123 0.35 1.75 -15.56
N ALA A 124 0.68 2.33 -14.42
CA ALA A 124 0.27 1.96 -13.07
C ALA A 124 -1.13 2.52 -12.76
N VAL A 125 -2.11 2.08 -13.52
CA VAL A 125 -3.49 2.60 -13.45
C VAL A 125 -4.37 1.77 -12.52
N ASN A 126 -4.14 0.46 -12.46
CA ASN A 126 -4.86 -0.48 -11.61
C ASN A 126 -3.90 -1.36 -10.82
N TYR A 127 -4.40 -2.00 -9.76
CA TYR A 127 -3.58 -2.86 -8.89
C TYR A 127 -2.99 -4.08 -9.61
N ALA A 128 -3.70 -4.64 -10.60
CA ALA A 128 -3.20 -5.79 -11.35
C ALA A 128 -1.98 -5.44 -12.22
N SER A 129 -1.98 -4.24 -12.83
CA SER A 129 -0.88 -3.76 -13.69
C SER A 129 0.43 -3.56 -12.93
N ILE A 130 0.37 -3.26 -11.63
CA ILE A 130 1.56 -3.03 -10.80
C ILE A 130 2.09 -4.30 -10.14
N ALA A 131 1.43 -5.45 -10.31
CA ALA A 131 1.85 -6.69 -9.67
C ALA A 131 3.30 -7.08 -10.05
N SER A 132 3.70 -6.86 -11.32
CA SER A 132 5.07 -7.12 -11.79
C SER A 132 6.13 -6.20 -11.19
N PHE A 133 5.74 -5.03 -10.66
CA PHE A 133 6.67 -4.13 -9.98
C PHE A 133 7.17 -4.70 -8.65
N PHE A 134 6.45 -5.67 -8.09
CA PHE A 134 6.83 -6.39 -6.88
C PHE A 134 7.54 -7.71 -7.19
N ASP A 135 7.96 -7.96 -8.43
CA ASP A 135 8.79 -9.12 -8.74
C ASP A 135 10.23 -8.90 -8.22
N PRO A 136 10.77 -9.80 -7.39
CA PRO A 136 12.17 -9.74 -7.03
C PRO A 136 13.01 -9.98 -8.29
N ALA A 137 14.06 -9.16 -8.50
CA ALA A 137 15.10 -9.50 -9.48
C ALA A 137 15.66 -10.90 -9.14
N GLU A 138 15.69 -11.79 -10.13
CA GLU A 138 16.27 -13.14 -9.99
C GLU A 138 17.74 -13.11 -9.53
#